data_AF-A0AAQ3QVE7-F1
#
_entry.id   AF-A0AAQ3QVE7-F1
#
_cell.length_a   1.000
_cell.length_b   1.000
_cell.length_c   1.000
_cell.angle_alpha   90.00
_cell.angle_beta   90.00
_cell.angle_gamma   90.00
#
_symmetry.space_group_name_H-M   'P 1'
#
loop_
_entity.id
_entity.type
_entity.pdbx_description
1 polymer ?
#
loop_
_entity_poly.entity_id
_entity_poly.type
_entity_poly.pdbx_seq_one_letter_code
_entity_poly.pdbx_strand_id
1 'polypeptide(L)'
;MARKKTKSNHGRAPGKTQISISLPEDLVSKIDKIADVENRNRSNFIATHLESLADDQEAAEPAGTFKTAKKAAKKAAKKATKKKR
;
A
#
# COMPACT_ATOMS: atom_id res chain seq x y z
N MET A 1 19.67 -20.61 32.17
CA MET A 1 19.87 -19.76 30.97
C MET A 1 18.52 -19.49 30.33
N ALA A 2 17.96 -18.29 30.51
CA ALA A 2 16.67 -17.92 29.94
C ALA A 2 16.82 -17.64 28.43
N ARG A 3 16.16 -18.42 27.58
CA ARG A 3 16.11 -18.17 26.13
C ARG A 3 15.33 -16.88 25.88
N LYS A 4 16.02 -15.82 25.48
CA LYS A 4 15.41 -14.56 25.00
C LYS A 4 14.54 -14.90 23.79
N LYS A 5 13.20 -14.86 23.96
CA LYS A 5 12.26 -14.97 22.84
C LYS A 5 12.46 -13.77 21.93
N THR A 6 13.21 -13.95 20.84
CA THR A 6 13.18 -13.03 19.71
C THR A 6 11.76 -13.06 19.17
N LYS A 7 11.02 -11.94 19.26
CA LYS A 7 9.71 -11.80 18.62
C LYS A 7 9.88 -12.18 17.15
N SER A 8 9.42 -13.37 16.75
CA SER A 8 9.47 -13.76 15.35
C SER A 8 8.44 -12.88 14.64
N ASN A 9 8.90 -11.90 13.87
CA ASN A 9 8.07 -11.20 12.89
C ASN A 9 7.76 -12.17 11.76
N HIS A 10 6.93 -13.18 12.03
CA HIS A 10 6.40 -14.03 10.99
C HIS A 10 5.38 -13.22 10.18
N GLY A 11 5.71 -12.91 8.92
CA GLY A 11 4.70 -12.71 7.88
C GLY A 11 4.36 -11.29 7.44
N ARG A 12 5.07 -10.23 7.85
CA ARG A 12 4.76 -8.87 7.34
C ARG A 12 5.59 -8.56 6.09
N ALA A 13 4.91 -8.32 4.97
CA ALA A 13 5.57 -7.82 3.76
C ALA A 13 6.27 -6.47 4.06
N PRO A 14 7.54 -6.30 3.64
CA PRO A 14 8.31 -5.10 3.96
C PRO A 14 7.62 -3.84 3.41
N GLY A 15 7.52 -2.81 4.24
CA GLY A 15 6.89 -1.53 3.86
C GLY A 15 5.36 -1.54 3.80
N LYS A 16 4.69 -2.65 4.17
CA LYS A 16 3.23 -2.69 4.31
C LYS A 16 2.81 -2.61 5.77
N THR A 17 1.66 -2.00 6.01
CA THR A 17 1.02 -1.99 7.33
C THR A 17 -0.25 -2.82 7.31
N GLN A 18 -0.32 -3.78 8.22
CA GLN A 18 -1.53 -4.56 8.45
C GLN A 18 -2.47 -3.74 9.32
N ILE A 19 -3.71 -3.61 8.85
CA ILE A 19 -4.80 -2.97 9.57
C ILE A 19 -5.94 -3.96 9.67
N SER A 20 -6.66 -3.92 10.77
CA SER A 20 -7.92 -4.64 10.96
C SER A 20 -9.04 -3.62 10.87
N ILE A 21 -9.98 -3.84 9.95
CA ILE A 21 -11.12 -2.97 9.73
C ILE A 21 -12.39 -3.82 9.68
N SER A 22 -13.49 -3.27 10.19
CA SER A 22 -14.81 -3.89 10.06
C SER A 22 -15.48 -3.33 8.80
N LEU A 23 -15.97 -4.21 7.93
CA LEU A 23 -16.70 -3.87 6.71
C LEU A 23 -18.03 -4.62 6.68
N PRO A 24 -19.08 -4.08 6.04
CA PRO A 24 -20.30 -4.83 5.77
C PRO A 24 -20.02 -6.11 4.97
N GLU A 25 -20.70 -7.21 5.31
CA GLU A 25 -20.50 -8.51 4.67
C GLU A 25 -20.79 -8.46 3.15
N ASP A 26 -21.84 -7.75 2.77
CA ASP A 26 -22.20 -7.52 1.36
C ASP A 26 -21.09 -6.82 0.59
N LEU A 27 -20.39 -5.87 1.23
CA LEU A 27 -19.28 -5.16 0.61
C LEU A 27 -18.08 -6.08 0.42
N VAL A 28 -17.75 -6.90 1.43
CA VAL A 28 -16.67 -7.90 1.33
C VAL A 28 -16.94 -8.87 0.19
N SER A 29 -18.18 -9.37 0.09
CA SER A 29 -18.60 -10.28 -0.98
C SER A 29 -18.49 -9.66 -2.38
N LYS A 30 -18.80 -8.36 -2.52
CA LYS A 30 -18.62 -7.63 -3.79
C LYS A 30 -17.15 -7.45 -4.11
N ILE A 31 -16.32 -7.08 -3.13
CA ILE A 31 -14.88 -6.91 -3.29
C ILE A 31 -14.24 -8.21 -3.76
N ASP A 32 -14.59 -9.35 -3.16
CA ASP A 32 -14.03 -10.65 -3.54
C ASP A 32 -14.34 -11.00 -5.00
N LYS A 33 -15.61 -10.83 -5.42
CA LYS A 33 -16.01 -11.06 -6.81
C LYS A 33 -15.24 -10.20 -7.80
N ILE A 34 -15.03 -8.92 -7.49
CA ILE A 34 -14.30 -8.02 -8.39
C ILE A 34 -12.81 -8.38 -8.41
N ALA A 35 -12.23 -8.68 -7.25
CA ALA A 35 -10.84 -9.09 -7.14
C ALA A 35 -10.58 -10.39 -7.95
N ASP A 36 -11.50 -11.35 -7.90
CA ASP A 36 -11.43 -12.59 -8.68
C ASP A 36 -11.49 -12.32 -10.18
N VAL A 37 -12.41 -11.47 -10.65
CA VAL A 37 -12.51 -11.07 -12.07
C VAL A 37 -11.22 -10.41 -12.55
N GLU A 38 -10.58 -9.60 -11.70
CA GLU A 38 -9.32 -8.93 -12.02
C GLU A 38 -8.07 -9.83 -11.85
N ASN A 39 -8.22 -11.10 -11.46
CA ASN A 39 -7.13 -12.01 -11.11
C ASN A 39 -6.18 -11.43 -10.03
N ARG A 40 -6.74 -10.80 -9.00
CA ARG A 40 -6.01 -10.20 -7.88
C ARG A 40 -6.55 -10.70 -6.55
N ASN A 41 -5.71 -10.70 -5.51
CA ASN A 41 -6.20 -10.95 -4.16
C ASN A 41 -6.89 -9.70 -3.58
N ARG A 42 -7.79 -9.92 -2.61
CA ARG A 42 -8.52 -8.88 -1.87
C ARG A 42 -7.64 -7.72 -1.40
N SER A 43 -6.50 -8.03 -0.77
CA SER A 43 -5.62 -7.00 -0.20
C SER A 43 -4.98 -6.09 -1.25
N ASN A 44 -4.62 -6.65 -2.41
CA ASN A 44 -4.07 -5.90 -3.53
C ASN A 44 -5.15 -5.05 -4.21
N PHE A 45 -6.35 -5.61 -4.41
CA PHE A 45 -7.49 -4.87 -4.96
C PHE A 45 -7.81 -3.63 -4.11
N ILE A 46 -7.97 -3.82 -2.79
CA ILE A 46 -8.24 -2.73 -1.83
C ILE A 46 -7.10 -1.71 -1.85
N ALA A 47 -5.84 -2.15 -1.82
CA ALA A 47 -4.70 -1.23 -1.81
C ALA A 47 -4.65 -0.34 -3.05
N THR A 48 -4.86 -0.89 -4.25
CA THR A 48 -4.86 -0.13 -5.50
C THR A 48 -6.01 0.88 -5.56
N HIS A 49 -7.21 0.49 -5.11
CA HIS A 49 -8.35 1.40 -5.10
C HIS A 49 -8.17 2.54 -4.10
N LEU A 50 -7.64 2.26 -2.90
CA LEU A 50 -7.35 3.29 -1.91
C LEU A 50 -6.23 4.22 -2.36
N GLU A 51 -5.21 3.73 -3.07
CA GLU A 51 -4.15 4.56 -3.64
C GLU A 51 -4.73 5.54 -4.67
N SER A 52 -5.60 5.07 -5.58
CA SER A 52 -6.25 5.93 -6.56
C SER A 52 -7.11 7.01 -5.89
N LEU A 53 -7.95 6.63 -4.93
CA LEU A 53 -8.79 7.58 -4.20
C LEU A 53 -7.94 8.61 -3.45
N ALA A 54 -6.84 8.20 -2.84
CA ALA A 54 -5.96 9.12 -2.12
C ALA A 54 -5.26 10.10 -3.08
N ASP A 55 -4.74 9.62 -4.22
CA ASP A 55 -4.11 10.47 -5.24
C ASP A 55 -5.15 11.49 -5.80
N ASP A 56 -6.40 11.07 -6.01
CA ASP A 56 -7.49 11.95 -6.49
C ASP A 56 -7.86 13.04 -5.47
N GLN A 57 -7.92 12.69 -4.17
CA GLN A 57 -8.18 13.64 -3.10
C GLN A 57 -7.01 14.61 -2.87
N GLU A 58 -5.76 14.15 -3.00
CA GLU A 58 -4.57 15.01 -2.94
C GLU A 58 -4.55 16.02 -4.09
N ALA A 59 -5.02 15.63 -5.28
CA ALA A 59 -5.11 16.52 -6.43
C ALA A 59 -6.24 17.57 -6.32
N ALA A 60 -7.32 17.26 -5.59
CA ALA A 60 -8.48 18.14 -5.43
C ALA A 60 -8.27 19.28 -4.41
N GLU A 61 -7.36 19.12 -3.46
CA GLU A 61 -7.09 20.10 -2.38
C GLU A 61 -5.64 20.61 -2.42
N PRO A 62 -5.35 21.85 -2.87
CA PRO A 62 -3.97 22.35 -2.91
C PRO A 62 -3.35 22.72 -1.54
N ALA A 63 -3.99 22.43 -0.39
CA ALA A 63 -3.44 22.80 0.92
C ALA A 63 -3.92 21.91 2.07
N GLY A 64 -3.50 20.65 2.11
CA GLY A 64 -3.77 19.76 3.24
C GLY A 64 -2.65 18.74 3.45
N THR A 65 -1.79 19.02 4.43
CA THR A 65 -0.66 18.21 4.91
C THR A 65 -0.87 16.68 4.92
N PHE A 66 -0.51 16.00 3.83
CA PHE A 66 -0.06 14.61 3.89
C PHE A 66 1.32 14.53 3.24
N LYS A 67 2.37 14.66 4.07
CA LYS A 67 3.76 14.51 3.63
C LYS A 67 3.99 13.06 3.20
N THR A 68 3.73 12.72 1.94
CA THR A 68 4.20 11.48 1.33
C THR A 68 5.68 11.63 0.97
N ALA A 69 6.52 11.52 2.00
CA ALA A 69 7.95 11.34 1.88
C ALA A 69 8.25 9.99 1.20
N LYS A 70 8.06 9.88 -0.13
CA LYS A 70 8.74 8.84 -0.96
C LYS A 70 8.59 8.96 -2.49
N LYS A 71 7.62 9.68 -3.06
CA LYS A 71 7.50 9.79 -4.53
C LYS A 71 8.63 10.64 -5.17
N ALA A 72 9.28 11.54 -4.42
CA ALA A 72 10.44 12.31 -4.90
C ALA A 72 11.75 11.49 -5.02
N ALA A 73 11.94 10.42 -4.24
CA ALA A 73 13.21 9.69 -4.19
C ALA A 73 13.43 8.73 -5.37
N LYS A 74 12.35 8.19 -5.98
CA LYS A 74 12.48 7.22 -7.08
C LYS A 74 12.74 7.86 -8.44
N LYS A 75 12.33 9.13 -8.63
CA LYS A 75 12.60 9.89 -9.87
C LYS A 75 14.06 10.38 -9.97
N ALA A 76 14.75 10.55 -8.83
CA ALA A 76 16.17 10.90 -8.78
C ALA A 76 17.10 9.71 -9.06
N ALA A 77 16.79 8.51 -8.53
CA ALA A 77 17.66 7.33 -8.69
C ALA A 77 17.75 6.81 -10.13
N LYS A 78 16.70 7.00 -10.95
CA LYS A 78 16.70 6.58 -12.37
C LYS A 78 17.47 7.54 -13.28
N LYS A 79 17.75 8.76 -12.83
CA LYS A 79 18.52 9.77 -13.60
C LYS A 79 20.04 9.63 -13.38
N ALA A 80 20.46 9.07 -12.24
CA ALA A 80 21.87 8.87 -11.92
C ALA A 80 22.51 7.65 -12.64
N THR A 81 21.71 6.64 -13.02
CA THR A 81 22.23 5.42 -13.69
C THR A 81 22.29 5.52 -15.21
N LYS A 82 21.68 6.54 -15.85
CA LYS A 82 21.74 6.73 -17.31
C LYS A 82 22.87 7.66 -17.78
N LYS A 83 23.58 8.36 -16.86
CA LYS A 83 24.69 9.27 -17.20
C LYS A 83 26.09 8.64 -17.01
N LYS A 84 26.17 7.30 -16.90
CA LYS A 84 27.43 6.57 -16.67
C LYS A 84 27.70 5.48 -17.72
N ARG A 85 27.13 5.64 -18.92
CA ARG A 85 27.53 4.93 -20.14
C ARG A 85 27.85 5.97 -21.20
#